data_AF-A0AAW2J5N3-F1
#
_entry.id   AF-A0AAW2J5N3-F1
#
_cell.length_a   1.000
_cell.length_b   1.000
_cell.length_c   1.000
_cell.angle_alpha   90.00
_cell.angle_beta   90.00
_cell.angle_gamma   90.00
#
_symmetry.space_group_name_H-M   'P 1'
#
loop_
_entity.id
_entity.type
_entity.pdbx_description
1 polymer ?
#
loop_
_entity_poly.entity_id
_entity_poly.type
_entity_poly.pdbx_seq_one_letter_code
_entity_poly.pdbx_strand_id
1 'polypeptide(L)'
;MQNILGISWDENDFENQGYVFDKPLPVTLLEGSSPEERLTFEKWHKDNRKIRSIILTSMTNEIQKQYDRLEDVPSIMLRMKDVYAVPDWHIRYAAAKAFFGTKMTEGSFVQSHGVKILFLVEKLEDLKVGLSNDTYIDVILQSLPPSYDPFIVNHNMNRLEKSIHELINMLVQYEATTRKSEPAVLVGEASTSKAKSEGARCCKRKKGKGTAVTATARRCSSCFPEGKGQREGWGFSAVEGK
;
A
#
# COMPACT_ATOMS: atom_id res chain seq x y z
N MET A 1 30.89 -25.86 3.32
CA MET A 1 30.96 -24.86 2.23
C MET A 1 32.23 -24.06 2.44
N GLN A 2 33.11 -23.98 1.44
CA GLN A 2 34.42 -23.33 1.56
C GLN A 2 34.28 -21.81 1.66
N ASN A 3 35.07 -21.23 2.57
CA ASN A 3 34.98 -19.87 3.05
C ASN A 3 35.97 -18.98 2.26
N ILE A 4 35.50 -17.93 1.59
CA ILE A 4 36.32 -17.12 0.67
C ILE A 4 37.42 -16.30 1.40
N LEU A 5 37.37 -16.18 2.72
CA LEU A 5 38.28 -15.29 3.47
C LEU A 5 39.10 -15.98 4.57
N GLY A 6 39.07 -17.31 4.67
CA GLY A 6 39.93 -18.03 5.62
C GLY A 6 39.70 -17.69 7.10
N ILE A 7 38.58 -17.06 7.45
CA ILE A 7 38.26 -16.73 8.82
C ILE A 7 37.35 -17.80 9.41
N SER A 8 37.90 -18.60 10.32
CA SER A 8 37.15 -19.55 11.14
C SER A 8 36.40 -18.76 12.22
N TRP A 9 35.08 -18.68 12.10
CA TRP A 9 34.23 -18.08 13.13
C TRP A 9 33.40 -19.18 13.77
N ASP A 10 33.49 -19.30 15.10
CA ASP A 10 32.58 -20.12 15.89
C ASP A 10 31.24 -19.36 16.02
N GLU A 11 30.10 -20.05 15.89
CA GLU A 11 28.77 -19.42 15.95
C GLU A 11 28.48 -18.77 17.33
N ASN A 12 29.21 -19.17 18.37
CA ASN A 12 29.12 -18.61 19.74
C ASN A 12 29.87 -17.28 19.95
N ASP A 13 30.61 -16.80 18.95
CA ASP A 13 31.60 -15.73 19.13
C ASP A 13 30.99 -14.29 19.11
N PHE A 14 29.66 -14.19 19.06
CA PHE A 14 28.91 -12.93 18.91
C PHE A 14 27.97 -12.59 20.06
N GLU A 15 27.58 -13.57 20.89
CA GLU A 15 26.49 -13.41 21.86
C GLU A 15 26.78 -12.42 23.01
N ASN A 16 27.98 -11.84 23.09
CA ASN A 16 28.34 -10.93 24.18
C ASN A 16 29.18 -9.70 23.76
N GLN A 17 29.06 -9.25 22.50
CA GLN A 17 29.81 -8.11 21.97
C GLN A 17 28.96 -6.85 21.71
N GLY A 18 27.66 -6.90 22.01
CA GLY A 18 26.71 -5.79 21.79
C GLY A 18 27.08 -4.49 22.53
N TYR A 19 27.82 -4.59 23.63
CA TYR A 19 28.25 -3.42 24.42
C TYR A 19 29.15 -2.44 23.65
N VAL A 20 29.77 -2.87 22.55
CA VAL A 20 30.65 -2.03 21.74
C VAL A 20 29.86 -1.01 20.91
N PHE A 21 28.57 -1.21 20.69
CA PHE A 21 27.72 -0.26 19.96
C PHE A 21 27.37 0.99 20.78
N ASP A 22 27.30 0.86 22.10
CA ASP A 22 26.81 1.91 23.00
C ASP A 22 27.93 2.61 23.77
N LYS A 23 29.08 1.93 23.97
CA LYS A 23 30.19 2.47 24.75
C LYS A 23 31.20 3.18 23.85
N PRO A 24 31.50 4.47 24.10
CA PRO A 24 32.54 5.16 23.36
C PRO A 24 33.90 4.51 23.61
N LEU A 25 34.84 4.77 22.70
CA LEU A 25 36.24 4.34 22.79
C LEU A 25 36.80 4.60 24.21
N PRO A 26 37.20 3.55 24.97
CA PRO A 26 37.83 3.74 26.27
C PRO A 26 39.09 4.58 26.12
N VAL A 27 39.18 5.68 26.85
CA VAL A 27 40.35 6.56 26.80
C VAL A 27 41.53 5.84 27.47
N THR A 28 42.70 5.93 26.82
CA THR A 28 44.02 5.36 27.17
C THR A 28 44.24 4.93 28.62
N LEU A 29 44.74 3.70 28.78
CA LEU A 29 45.25 3.17 30.05
C LEU A 29 46.29 4.11 30.67
N LEU A 30 46.15 4.43 31.96
CA LEU A 30 47.13 5.21 32.70
C LEU A 30 48.32 4.33 33.13
N GLU A 31 49.48 4.96 33.28
CA GLU A 31 50.69 4.32 33.79
C GLU A 31 50.47 3.95 35.28
N GLY A 32 50.10 2.68 35.51
CA GLY A 32 49.67 2.17 36.82
C GLY A 32 48.35 1.39 36.80
N SER A 33 47.66 1.32 35.65
CA SER A 33 46.40 0.56 35.52
C SER A 33 46.55 -0.91 35.92
N SER A 34 45.53 -1.42 36.60
CA SER A 34 45.48 -2.79 37.12
C SER A 34 45.50 -3.82 35.98
N PRO A 35 45.94 -5.06 36.23
CA PRO A 35 45.86 -6.13 35.23
C PRO A 35 44.44 -6.33 34.67
N GLU A 36 43.40 -6.17 35.49
CA GLU A 36 42.00 -6.32 35.10
C GLU A 36 41.53 -5.17 34.18
N GLU A 37 41.99 -3.95 34.44
CA GLU A 37 41.69 -2.78 33.59
C GLU A 37 42.31 -2.95 32.20
N ARG A 38 43.56 -3.46 32.15
CA ARG A 38 44.26 -3.76 30.89
C ARG A 38 43.54 -4.84 30.08
N LEU A 39 43.14 -5.94 30.73
CA LEU A 39 42.37 -7.02 30.08
C LEU A 39 41.04 -6.51 29.52
N THR A 40 40.35 -5.65 30.27
CA THR A 40 39.07 -5.06 29.84
C THR A 40 39.27 -4.14 28.63
N PHE A 41 40.31 -3.33 28.64
CA PHE A 41 40.68 -2.44 27.53
C PHE A 41 41.03 -3.23 26.26
N GLU A 42 41.91 -4.24 26.36
CA GLU A 42 42.28 -5.09 25.23
C GLU A 42 41.09 -5.86 24.66
N LYS A 43 40.23 -6.39 25.53
CA LYS A 43 39.00 -7.08 25.14
C LYS A 43 38.08 -6.15 24.36
N TRP A 44 37.86 -4.92 24.83
CA TRP A 44 37.03 -3.94 24.12
C TRP A 44 37.59 -3.66 22.71
N HIS A 45 38.90 -3.44 22.57
CA HIS A 45 39.51 -3.15 21.27
C HIS A 45 39.45 -4.34 20.30
N LYS A 46 39.60 -5.56 20.81
CA LYS A 46 39.45 -6.79 20.02
C LYS A 46 38.01 -6.92 19.51
N ASP A 47 37.03 -6.77 20.40
CA ASP A 47 35.61 -6.86 20.07
C ASP A 47 35.21 -5.75 19.07
N ASN A 48 35.66 -4.51 19.29
CA ASN A 48 35.45 -3.39 18.36
C ASN A 48 36.04 -3.64 16.98
N ARG A 49 37.29 -4.12 16.89
CA ARG A 49 37.91 -4.42 15.59
C ARG A 49 37.14 -5.48 14.83
N LYS A 50 36.66 -6.52 15.53
CA LYS A 50 35.87 -7.61 14.94
C LYS A 50 34.55 -7.08 14.39
N ILE A 51 33.75 -6.42 15.23
CA ILE A 51 32.43 -5.89 14.83
C ILE A 51 32.56 -4.84 13.72
N ARG A 52 33.53 -3.92 13.84
CA ARG A 52 33.85 -2.94 12.80
C ARG A 52 34.18 -3.60 11.47
N SER A 53 35.01 -4.64 11.46
CA SER A 53 35.34 -5.39 10.25
C SER A 53 34.09 -5.97 9.59
N ILE A 54 33.18 -6.52 10.39
CA ILE A 54 31.92 -7.10 9.89
C ILE A 54 31.02 -6.02 9.30
N ILE A 55 30.85 -4.90 10.00
CA ILE A 55 30.05 -3.76 9.52
C ILE A 55 30.61 -3.26 8.19
N LEU A 56 31.92 -2.99 8.12
CA LEU A 56 32.56 -2.46 6.91
C LEU A 56 32.55 -3.45 5.74
N THR A 57 32.75 -4.74 5.99
CA THR A 57 32.72 -5.77 4.94
C THR A 57 31.31 -6.10 4.45
N SER A 58 30.28 -5.79 5.24
CA SER A 58 28.88 -5.89 4.80
C SER A 58 28.44 -4.76 3.86
N MET A 59 29.24 -3.70 3.75
CA MET A 59 28.96 -2.55 2.87
C MET A 59 29.51 -2.76 1.47
N THR A 60 29.03 -1.98 0.50
CA THR A 60 29.69 -1.88 -0.81
C THR A 60 31.00 -1.10 -0.69
N ASN A 61 31.94 -1.32 -1.63
CA ASN A 61 33.25 -0.67 -1.61
C ASN A 61 33.17 0.87 -1.57
N GLU A 62 32.16 1.47 -2.19
CA GLU A 62 31.96 2.93 -2.21
C GLU A 62 31.58 3.47 -0.82
N ILE A 63 30.67 2.77 -0.14
CA ILE A 63 30.22 3.14 1.20
C ILE A 63 31.33 2.83 2.20
N GLN A 64 31.94 1.63 2.13
CA GLN A 64 33.03 1.22 3.02
C GLN A 64 34.15 2.28 3.09
N LYS A 65 34.61 2.79 1.93
CA LYS A 65 35.64 3.85 1.86
C LYS A 65 35.30 5.12 2.63
N GLN A 66 34.00 5.45 2.77
CA GLN A 66 33.56 6.60 3.55
C GLN A 66 33.78 6.39 5.05
N TYR A 67 33.69 5.15 5.54
CA TYR A 67 33.73 4.80 6.97
C TYR A 67 35.05 4.17 7.42
N ASP A 68 35.96 3.80 6.49
CA ASP A 68 37.26 3.17 6.77
C ASP A 68 38.18 3.95 7.71
N ARG A 69 37.98 5.27 7.89
CA ARG A 69 38.77 6.11 8.80
C ARG A 69 38.22 6.19 10.22
N LEU A 70 36.98 5.77 10.45
CA LEU A 70 36.38 5.79 11.78
C LEU A 70 36.87 4.58 12.57
N GLU A 71 37.40 4.78 13.77
CA GLU A 71 38.10 3.72 14.52
C GLU A 71 37.16 2.87 15.37
N ASP A 72 36.03 3.43 15.81
CA ASP A 72 35.08 2.79 16.69
C ASP A 72 33.70 2.59 16.04
N VAL A 73 33.03 1.51 16.43
CA VAL A 73 31.68 1.17 15.96
C VAL A 73 30.65 2.26 16.29
N PRO A 74 30.61 2.87 17.49
CA PRO A 74 29.67 3.95 17.78
C PRO A 74 29.76 5.13 16.79
N SER A 75 30.98 5.58 16.43
CA SER A 75 31.18 6.63 15.43
C SER A 75 30.65 6.25 14.04
N ILE A 76 30.85 4.99 13.62
CA ILE A 76 30.30 4.49 12.36
C ILE A 76 28.77 4.53 12.41
N MET A 77 28.17 4.00 13.48
CA MET A 77 26.72 3.96 13.66
C MET A 77 26.10 5.37 13.71
N LEU A 78 26.75 6.32 14.39
CA LEU A 78 26.29 7.69 14.48
C LEU A 78 26.27 8.35 13.09
N ARG A 79 27.37 8.25 12.35
CA ARG A 79 27.44 8.85 11.01
C ARG A 79 26.48 8.17 10.02
N MET A 80 26.28 6.85 10.14
CA MET A 80 25.26 6.15 9.36
C MET A 80 23.86 6.68 9.68
N LYS A 81 23.53 6.91 10.96
CA LYS A 81 22.27 7.55 11.33
C LYS A 81 22.17 8.96 10.73
N ASP A 82 23.20 9.78 10.81
CA ASP A 82 23.14 11.14 10.25
C ASP A 82 22.91 11.17 8.73
N VAL A 83 23.53 10.23 8.00
CA VAL A 83 23.45 10.20 6.52
C VAL A 83 22.21 9.47 6.02
N TYR A 84 21.79 8.41 6.71
CA TYR A 84 20.76 7.48 6.21
C TYR A 84 19.50 7.41 7.08
N ALA A 85 19.45 8.08 8.24
CA ALA A 85 18.20 8.18 8.97
C ALA A 85 17.18 8.87 8.08
N VAL A 86 16.04 8.22 7.88
CA VAL A 86 14.88 8.87 7.29
C VAL A 86 14.33 9.79 8.38
N PRO A 87 14.33 11.11 8.20
CA PRO A 87 13.76 12.01 9.20
C PRO A 87 12.30 11.67 9.46
N ASP A 88 11.86 11.72 10.73
CA ASP A 88 10.49 11.39 11.14
C ASP A 88 9.43 12.12 10.31
N TRP A 89 9.73 13.36 9.86
CA TRP A 89 8.83 14.13 9.01
C TRP A 89 8.56 13.46 7.66
N HIS A 90 9.55 12.80 7.04
CA HIS A 90 9.35 12.08 5.79
C HIS A 90 8.49 10.84 6.00
N ILE A 91 8.73 10.11 7.09
CA ILE A 91 7.94 8.91 7.45
C ILE A 91 6.49 9.33 7.72
N ARG A 92 6.30 10.41 8.48
CA ARG A 92 5.00 11.01 8.77
C ARG A 92 4.28 11.46 7.50
N TYR A 93 4.97 12.18 6.62
CA TYR A 93 4.41 12.62 5.35
C TYR A 93 4.00 11.42 4.47
N ALA A 94 4.85 10.40 4.36
CA ALA A 94 4.54 9.20 3.58
C ALA A 94 3.33 8.43 4.15
N ALA A 95 3.26 8.26 5.46
CA ALA A 95 2.13 7.61 6.13
C ALA A 95 0.83 8.41 5.94
N ALA A 96 0.87 9.73 6.15
CA ALA A 96 -0.29 10.60 5.97
C ALA A 96 -0.76 10.59 4.51
N LYS A 97 0.17 10.73 3.55
CA LYS A 97 -0.14 10.66 2.11
C LYS A 97 -0.77 9.32 1.73
N ALA A 98 -0.24 8.21 2.26
CA ALA A 98 -0.81 6.89 2.03
C ALA A 98 -2.21 6.76 2.64
N PHE A 99 -2.41 7.27 3.86
CA PHE A 99 -3.70 7.23 4.55
C PHE A 99 -4.78 8.05 3.82
N PHE A 100 -4.55 9.35 3.60
CA PHE A 100 -5.52 10.22 2.91
C PHE A 100 -5.73 9.87 1.44
N GLY A 101 -4.74 9.24 0.79
CA GLY A 101 -4.82 8.79 -0.59
C GLY A 101 -5.35 7.37 -0.77
N THR A 102 -5.59 6.62 0.30
CA THR A 102 -6.04 5.22 0.20
C THR A 102 -7.50 5.18 -0.26
N LYS A 103 -7.75 4.42 -1.33
CA LYS A 103 -9.07 4.14 -1.90
C LYS A 103 -9.21 2.62 -2.07
N MET A 104 -10.39 2.10 -1.80
CA MET A 104 -10.75 0.71 -2.05
C MET A 104 -11.26 0.58 -3.48
N THR A 105 -10.79 -0.44 -4.18
CA THR A 105 -11.23 -0.73 -5.56
C THR A 105 -12.59 -1.42 -5.51
N GLU A 106 -13.47 -1.09 -6.47
CA GLU A 106 -14.75 -1.77 -6.66
C GLU A 106 -14.58 -3.30 -6.75
N GLY A 107 -15.41 -4.07 -6.03
CA GLY A 107 -15.35 -5.53 -5.98
C GLY A 107 -14.22 -6.16 -5.14
N SER A 108 -13.27 -5.36 -4.64
CA SER A 108 -12.22 -5.86 -3.74
C SER A 108 -12.77 -6.19 -2.34
N PHE A 109 -12.03 -6.99 -1.56
CA PHE A 109 -12.46 -7.42 -0.23
C PHE A 109 -12.26 -6.31 0.81
N VAL A 110 -13.33 -6.00 1.56
CA VAL A 110 -13.29 -5.02 2.66
C VAL A 110 -12.22 -5.38 3.69
N GLN A 111 -12.09 -6.67 4.01
CA GLN A 111 -11.11 -7.15 4.99
C GLN A 111 -9.67 -6.72 4.64
N SER A 112 -9.26 -6.89 3.38
CA SER A 112 -7.91 -6.54 2.95
C SER A 112 -7.68 -5.03 3.03
N HIS A 113 -8.69 -4.24 2.64
CA HIS A 113 -8.66 -2.79 2.74
C HIS A 113 -8.65 -2.29 4.20
N GLY A 114 -9.46 -2.91 5.07
CA GLY A 114 -9.56 -2.61 6.49
C GLY A 114 -8.24 -2.84 7.21
N VAL A 115 -7.57 -3.98 6.98
CA VAL A 115 -6.23 -4.25 7.54
C VAL A 115 -5.21 -3.21 7.09
N LYS A 116 -5.25 -2.80 5.81
CA LYS A 116 -4.36 -1.76 5.28
C LYS A 116 -4.59 -0.41 5.97
N ILE A 117 -5.85 -0.01 6.16
CA ILE A 117 -6.15 1.24 6.86
C ILE A 117 -5.74 1.17 8.32
N LEU A 118 -6.04 0.07 9.01
CA LEU A 118 -5.67 -0.11 10.41
C LEU A 118 -4.16 0.04 10.62
N PHE A 119 -3.35 -0.59 9.78
CA PHE A 119 -1.90 -0.43 9.80
C PHE A 119 -1.45 1.04 9.61
N LEU A 120 -2.12 1.79 8.74
CA LEU A 120 -1.81 3.21 8.52
C LEU A 120 -2.19 4.08 9.72
N VAL A 121 -3.31 3.76 10.38
CA VAL A 121 -3.75 4.44 11.62
C VAL A 121 -2.74 4.22 12.73
N GLU A 122 -2.37 2.96 13.02
CA GLU A 122 -1.37 2.62 14.04
C GLU A 122 -0.05 3.35 13.77
N LYS A 123 0.40 3.36 12.51
CA LYS A 123 1.61 4.09 12.10
C LYS A 123 1.52 5.60 12.33
N LEU A 124 0.35 6.22 12.15
CA LEU A 124 0.14 7.65 12.41
C LEU A 124 0.06 7.96 13.91
N GLU A 125 -0.46 7.04 14.72
CA GLU A 125 -0.49 7.14 16.18
C GLU A 125 0.90 6.98 16.80
N ASP A 126 1.73 6.09 16.27
CA ASP A 126 3.14 5.93 16.64
C ASP A 126 3.93 7.20 16.36
N LEU A 127 3.68 7.84 15.21
CA LEU A 127 4.31 9.10 14.79
C LEU A 127 3.71 10.34 15.47
N LYS A 128 2.76 10.16 16.40
CA LYS A 128 2.09 11.20 17.20
C LYS A 128 1.52 12.34 16.36
N VAL A 129 0.85 12.01 15.24
CA VAL A 129 0.24 13.01 14.35
C VAL A 129 -0.93 13.73 15.01
N GLY A 130 -1.62 13.08 15.95
CA GLY A 130 -2.68 13.70 16.76
C GLY A 130 -4.02 13.86 16.06
N LEU A 131 -4.37 12.92 15.15
CA LEU A 131 -5.70 12.89 14.52
C LEU A 131 -6.76 12.34 15.48
N SER A 132 -7.99 12.85 15.37
CA SER A 132 -9.13 12.32 16.13
C SER A 132 -9.64 11.02 15.51
N ASN A 133 -10.29 10.18 16.33
CA ASN A 133 -10.97 8.97 15.86
C ASN A 133 -12.01 9.28 14.76
N ASP A 134 -12.73 10.39 14.88
CA ASP A 134 -13.70 10.85 13.87
C ASP A 134 -13.01 11.12 12.52
N THR A 135 -11.82 11.73 12.52
CA THR A 135 -11.06 11.99 11.30
C THR A 135 -10.68 10.68 10.61
N TYR A 136 -10.29 9.65 11.38
CA TYR A 136 -9.99 8.35 10.83
C TYR A 136 -11.22 7.70 10.20
N ILE A 137 -12.36 7.76 10.87
CA ILE A 137 -13.65 7.26 10.36
C ILE A 137 -14.04 7.96 9.08
N ASP A 138 -13.96 9.29 9.04
CA ASP A 138 -14.31 10.09 7.86
C ASP A 138 -13.47 9.69 6.65
N VAL A 139 -12.17 9.47 6.83
CA VAL A 139 -11.28 9.03 5.75
C VAL A 139 -11.58 7.59 5.32
N ILE A 140 -11.89 6.68 6.27
CA ILE A 140 -12.31 5.31 5.96
C ILE A 140 -13.57 5.34 5.10
N LEU A 141 -14.61 6.09 5.48
CA LEU A 141 -15.85 6.19 4.72
C LEU A 141 -15.60 6.77 3.32
N GLN A 142 -14.77 7.82 3.21
CA GLN A 142 -14.38 8.40 1.92
C GLN A 142 -13.53 7.47 1.05
N SER A 143 -12.91 6.45 1.62
CA SER A 143 -12.08 5.50 0.90
C SER A 143 -12.88 4.41 0.20
N LEU A 144 -14.14 4.20 0.59
CA LEU A 144 -15.00 3.16 0.05
C LEU A 144 -15.45 3.51 -1.38
N PRO A 145 -15.73 2.50 -2.22
CA PRO A 145 -16.23 2.71 -3.55
C PRO A 145 -17.75 2.99 -3.52
N PRO A 146 -18.33 3.53 -4.62
CA PRO A 146 -19.73 3.97 -4.65
C PRO A 146 -20.76 2.88 -4.30
N SER A 147 -20.45 1.60 -4.49
CA SER A 147 -21.32 0.50 -4.08
C SER A 147 -21.62 0.46 -2.58
N TYR A 148 -20.83 1.15 -1.75
CA TYR A 148 -21.02 1.27 -0.30
C TYR A 148 -21.80 2.54 0.10
N ASP A 149 -22.27 3.36 -0.85
CA ASP A 149 -23.09 4.54 -0.56
C ASP A 149 -24.30 4.24 0.37
N PRO A 150 -25.04 3.12 0.21
CA PRO A 150 -26.13 2.80 1.14
C PRO A 150 -25.64 2.59 2.58
N PHE A 151 -24.46 2.01 2.76
CA PHE A 151 -23.83 1.86 4.08
C PHE A 151 -23.45 3.22 4.66
N ILE A 152 -22.84 4.11 3.87
CA ILE A 152 -22.40 5.43 4.30
C ILE A 152 -23.59 6.29 4.74
N VAL A 153 -24.66 6.33 3.95
CA VAL A 153 -25.89 7.06 4.31
C VAL A 153 -26.46 6.54 5.62
N ASN A 154 -26.56 5.22 5.77
CA ASN A 154 -27.05 4.60 7.01
C ASN A 154 -26.14 4.89 8.21
N HIS A 155 -24.82 4.88 8.03
CA HIS A 155 -23.85 5.24 9.07
C HIS A 155 -24.04 6.69 9.51
N ASN A 156 -24.15 7.61 8.55
CA ASN A 156 -24.30 9.04 8.81
C ASN A 156 -25.63 9.40 9.48
N MET A 157 -26.69 8.62 9.24
CA MET A 157 -27.98 8.81 9.92
C MET A 157 -27.97 8.30 11.36
N ASN A 158 -27.26 7.20 11.62
CA ASN A 158 -27.29 6.53 12.92
C ASN A 158 -26.18 6.97 13.89
N ARG A 159 -25.30 7.92 13.50
CA ARG A 159 -24.16 8.49 14.27
C ARG A 159 -23.93 7.86 15.64
N LEU A 160 -23.36 6.66 15.64
CA LEU A 160 -22.88 6.00 16.84
C LEU A 160 -21.40 6.29 16.96
N GLU A 161 -20.95 6.69 18.15
CA GLU A 161 -19.53 6.65 18.49
C GLU A 161 -19.04 5.22 18.31
N LYS A 162 -18.06 5.03 17.43
CA LYS A 162 -17.54 3.74 17.03
C LYS A 162 -16.03 3.82 16.97
N SER A 163 -15.35 2.76 17.38
CA SER A 163 -13.94 2.58 17.10
C SER A 163 -13.72 2.21 15.63
N ILE A 164 -12.50 2.42 15.13
CA ILE A 164 -12.09 2.02 13.77
C ILE A 164 -12.30 0.51 13.55
N HIS A 165 -12.00 -0.31 14.56
CA HIS A 165 -12.20 -1.77 14.49
C HIS A 165 -13.68 -2.14 14.33
N GLU A 166 -14.57 -1.50 15.09
CA GLU A 166 -16.01 -1.73 14.96
C GLU A 166 -16.53 -1.31 13.58
N LEU A 167 -16.05 -0.17 13.05
CA LEU A 167 -16.38 0.28 11.70
C LEU A 167 -16.00 -0.75 10.64
N ILE A 168 -14.76 -1.25 10.68
CA ILE A 168 -14.28 -2.29 9.76
C ILE A 168 -15.14 -3.55 9.88
N ASN A 169 -15.44 -4.00 11.10
CA ASN A 169 -16.27 -5.19 11.33
C ASN A 169 -17.68 -5.05 10.74
N MET A 170 -18.32 -3.88 10.87
CA MET A 170 -19.62 -3.65 10.25
C MET A 170 -19.55 -3.63 8.72
N LEU A 171 -18.50 -3.01 8.15
CA LEU A 171 -18.31 -2.99 6.69
C LEU A 171 -18.15 -4.42 6.12
N VAL A 172 -17.47 -5.28 6.86
CA VAL A 172 -17.32 -6.71 6.52
C VAL A 172 -18.66 -7.44 6.58
N GLN A 173 -19.46 -7.19 7.62
CA GLN A 173 -20.80 -7.79 7.73
C GLN A 173 -21.72 -7.30 6.60
N TYR A 174 -21.62 -6.01 6.25
CA TYR A 174 -22.33 -5.43 5.12
C TYR A 174 -21.91 -6.06 3.79
N GLU A 175 -20.61 -6.26 3.56
CA GLU A 175 -20.11 -6.99 2.38
C GLU A 175 -20.67 -8.43 2.31
N ALA A 176 -20.70 -9.14 3.43
CA ALA A 176 -21.20 -10.51 3.50
C ALA A 176 -22.71 -10.62 3.22
N THR A 177 -23.49 -9.58 3.50
CA THR A 177 -24.93 -9.54 3.23
C THR A 177 -25.24 -9.12 1.80
N THR A 178 -24.52 -8.12 1.28
CA THR A 178 -24.70 -7.60 -0.08
C THR A 178 -24.26 -8.60 -1.16
N ARG A 179 -23.14 -9.32 -0.96
CA ARG A 179 -22.70 -10.38 -1.88
C ARG A 179 -23.63 -11.60 -1.93
N LYS A 180 -24.42 -11.83 -0.88
CA LYS A 180 -25.44 -12.89 -0.87
C LYS A 180 -26.75 -12.46 -1.53
N SER A 181 -26.96 -11.17 -1.70
CA SER A 181 -28.19 -10.59 -2.25
C SER A 181 -28.11 -10.16 -3.70
N GLU A 182 -26.98 -10.37 -4.40
CA GLU A 182 -26.98 -10.28 -5.87
C GLU A 182 -27.98 -11.30 -6.41
N PRO A 183 -29.12 -10.87 -6.97
CA PRO A 183 -30.12 -11.80 -7.45
C PRO A 183 -29.53 -12.47 -8.69
N ALA A 184 -29.46 -13.80 -8.68
CA ALA A 184 -29.52 -14.56 -9.91
C ALA A 184 -30.74 -14.04 -10.66
N VAL A 185 -30.52 -13.34 -11.79
CA VAL A 185 -31.58 -12.87 -12.67
C VAL A 185 -32.40 -14.10 -13.06
N LEU A 186 -33.57 -14.26 -12.44
CA LEU A 186 -34.52 -15.29 -12.78
C LEU A 186 -34.97 -15.02 -14.22
N VAL A 187 -34.45 -15.83 -15.14
CA VAL A 187 -35.09 -16.05 -16.44
C VAL A 187 -36.52 -16.46 -16.12
N GLY A 188 -37.48 -15.61 -16.49
CA GLY A 188 -38.89 -15.90 -16.32
C GLY A 188 -39.28 -17.10 -17.17
N GLU A 189 -39.30 -18.28 -16.56
CA GLU A 189 -40.00 -19.43 -17.13
C GLU A 189 -41.50 -19.26 -16.87
N ALA A 190 -42.15 -18.61 -17.84
CA ALA A 190 -43.60 -18.68 -17.97
C ALA A 190 -44.00 -20.14 -18.26
N SER A 191 -44.43 -20.85 -17.22
CA SER A 191 -45.15 -22.10 -17.36
C SER A 191 -46.56 -21.81 -17.87
N THR A 192 -46.78 -21.87 -19.19
CA THR A 192 -48.13 -22.00 -19.75
C THR A 192 -48.29 -23.38 -20.38
N SER A 193 -49.16 -24.16 -19.75
CA SER A 193 -49.57 -25.47 -20.22
C SER A 193 -50.50 -25.38 -21.45
N LYS A 194 -50.39 -26.42 -22.28
CA LYS A 194 -51.35 -26.93 -23.27
C LYS A 194 -51.53 -26.18 -24.60
N ALA A 195 -51.07 -26.88 -25.63
CA ALA A 195 -51.46 -26.71 -27.02
C ALA A 195 -52.97 -26.87 -27.26
N LYS A 196 -53.52 -26.04 -28.15
CA LYS A 196 -54.55 -26.43 -29.13
C LYS A 196 -54.55 -25.47 -30.32
N SER A 197 -54.63 -26.06 -31.50
CA SER A 197 -54.47 -25.49 -32.85
C SER A 197 -55.77 -24.93 -33.46
N GLU A 198 -55.61 -24.37 -34.67
CA GLU A 198 -56.62 -23.88 -35.66
C GLU A 198 -57.15 -22.45 -35.41
N GLY A 199 -57.26 -21.53 -36.37
CA GLY A 199 -56.96 -21.34 -37.80
C GLY A 199 -57.33 -19.85 -38.09
N ALA A 200 -57.07 -19.14 -39.20
CA ALA A 200 -56.56 -19.41 -40.53
C ALA A 200 -56.24 -18.04 -41.20
N ARG A 201 -55.22 -18.05 -42.08
CA ARG A 201 -55.05 -17.30 -43.37
C ARG A 201 -55.15 -15.75 -43.44
N CYS A 202 -54.09 -15.15 -44.01
CA CYS A 202 -54.05 -14.44 -45.34
C CYS A 202 -52.82 -13.50 -45.36
N CYS A 203 -51.99 -13.32 -46.39
CA CYS A 203 -51.92 -13.84 -47.75
C CYS A 203 -50.48 -13.72 -48.28
N LYS A 204 -50.19 -14.55 -49.28
CA LYS A 204 -48.92 -14.77 -49.99
C LYS A 204 -48.34 -13.49 -50.63
N ARG A 205 -47.02 -13.31 -50.57
CA ARG A 205 -46.26 -12.37 -51.41
C ARG A 205 -45.78 -13.10 -52.68
N LYS A 206 -46.25 -12.68 -53.87
CA LYS A 206 -45.71 -13.10 -55.18
C LYS A 206 -44.44 -12.31 -55.51
N LYS A 207 -43.54 -12.97 -56.24
CA LYS A 207 -42.24 -12.49 -56.76
C LYS A 207 -42.39 -12.11 -58.23
N GLY A 208 -41.87 -10.97 -58.68
CA GLY A 208 -41.59 -10.72 -60.12
C GLY A 208 -41.67 -9.27 -60.63
N LYS A 209 -40.47 -8.73 -60.97
CA LYS A 209 -40.06 -7.77 -62.03
C LYS A 209 -40.94 -6.56 -62.45
N GLY A 210 -40.33 -5.37 -62.44
CA GLY A 210 -40.74 -4.20 -63.25
C GLY A 210 -40.11 -2.88 -62.80
N THR A 211 -39.67 -2.06 -63.75
CA THR A 211 -38.80 -0.85 -63.74
C THR A 211 -39.26 0.41 -62.97
N ALA A 212 -38.24 1.13 -62.46
CA ALA A 212 -38.05 2.57 -62.16
C ALA A 212 -39.23 3.57 -62.04
N VAL A 213 -39.20 4.41 -60.98
CA VAL A 213 -39.07 5.90 -61.00
C VAL A 213 -39.50 6.51 -59.64
N THR A 214 -38.63 7.40 -59.12
CA THR A 214 -38.72 8.47 -58.10
C THR A 214 -39.74 8.49 -56.93
N ALA A 215 -39.20 8.87 -55.76
CA ALA A 215 -39.66 9.92 -54.83
C ALA A 215 -40.08 9.51 -53.40
N THR A 216 -39.37 10.15 -52.47
CA THR A 216 -39.78 10.65 -51.14
C THR A 216 -40.03 9.68 -49.98
N ALA A 217 -39.00 9.61 -49.13
CA ALA A 217 -39.01 9.78 -47.67
C ALA A 217 -40.30 9.54 -46.88
N ARG A 218 -40.21 8.63 -45.89
CA ARG A 218 -40.62 8.95 -44.50
C ARG A 218 -39.73 8.22 -43.49
N ARG A 219 -39.23 9.04 -42.56
CA ARG A 219 -38.35 8.77 -41.44
C ARG A 219 -38.90 7.69 -40.51
N CYS A 220 -38.04 6.76 -40.09
CA CYS A 220 -38.14 6.11 -38.79
C CYS A 220 -37.01 6.69 -37.93
N SER A 221 -37.36 7.54 -36.97
CA SER A 221 -36.44 8.24 -36.08
C SER A 221 -36.24 7.45 -34.80
N SER A 222 -35.13 6.71 -34.71
CA SER A 222 -34.37 6.52 -33.45
C SER A 222 -33.12 5.65 -33.57
N CYS A 223 -32.74 5.16 -34.76
CA CYS A 223 -31.38 4.67 -35.00
C CYS A 223 -30.55 5.76 -35.69
N PHE A 224 -29.64 6.41 -34.96
CA PHE A 224 -28.42 6.98 -35.55
C PHE A 224 -27.24 6.86 -34.57
N PRO A 225 -26.09 6.34 -35.05
CA PRO A 225 -24.81 6.33 -34.33
C PRO A 225 -23.89 7.51 -34.70
N GLU A 226 -22.88 7.70 -33.83
CA GLU A 226 -21.57 8.38 -33.98
C GLU A 226 -21.43 9.90 -34.18
N GLY A 227 -20.57 10.50 -33.34
CA GLY A 227 -19.90 11.78 -33.53
C GLY A 227 -18.69 11.94 -32.58
N LYS A 228 -17.50 12.14 -33.16
CA LYS A 228 -16.16 12.17 -32.54
C LYS A 228 -15.75 13.56 -32.02
N GLY A 229 -14.72 13.59 -31.16
CA GLY A 229 -13.86 14.75 -30.85
C GLY A 229 -14.15 15.39 -29.48
N GLN A 230 -13.21 15.81 -28.63
CA GLN A 230 -11.77 16.05 -28.79
C GLN A 230 -11.12 16.08 -27.39
N ARG A 231 -9.81 15.82 -27.36
CA ARG A 231 -8.94 15.69 -26.18
C ARG A 231 -8.23 17.03 -25.96
N GLU A 232 -8.30 17.61 -24.76
CA GLU A 232 -7.44 18.74 -24.36
C GLU A 232 -6.43 18.29 -23.29
N GLY A 233 -5.16 18.52 -23.61
CA GLY A 233 -4.01 18.22 -22.76
C GLY A 233 -3.58 19.44 -21.95
N TRP A 234 -3.01 19.19 -20.77
CA TRP A 234 -2.35 20.20 -19.95
C TRP A 234 -0.85 20.03 -20.08
N GLY A 235 -0.20 21.02 -20.69
CA GLY A 235 1.25 21.09 -20.85
C GLY A 235 1.93 21.60 -19.57
N PHE A 236 2.98 20.88 -19.15
CA PHE A 236 3.99 21.41 -18.23
C PHE A 236 5.10 22.07 -19.06
N SER A 237 5.32 23.38 -18.83
CA SER A 237 6.54 24.05 -19.29
C SER A 237 7.64 23.86 -18.25
N ALA A 238 8.76 23.29 -18.67
CA ALA A 238 10.03 23.34 -17.98
C ALA A 238 10.65 24.73 -18.15
N VAL A 239 11.18 25.28 -17.06
CA VAL A 239 12.08 26.43 -17.08
C VAL A 239 13.43 25.94 -16.56
N GLU A 240 14.38 25.78 -17.48
CA GLU A 240 15.81 25.85 -17.19
C GLU A 240 16.33 27.20 -17.67
N GLY A 241 17.22 27.81 -16.87
CA GLY A 241 17.83 29.09 -17.21
C GLY A 241 19.07 29.38 -16.38
N LYS A 242 20.20 28.89 -16.92
CA LYS A 242 21.59 29.39 -16.85
C LYS A 242 22.34 29.40 -15.52
#